data_AF-A0AAU9IDL7-F1
#
_entry.id   AF-A0AAU9IDL7-F1
#
_cell.length_a   1.000
_cell.length_b   1.000
_cell.length_c   1.000
_cell.angle_alpha   90.00
_cell.angle_beta   90.00
_cell.angle_gamma   90.00
#
_symmetry.space_group_name_H-M   'P 1'
#
loop_
_entity.id
_entity.type
_entity.pdbx_description
1 polymer ?
#
loop_
_entity_poly.entity_id
_entity_poly.type
_entity_poly.pdbx_seq_one_letter_code
_entity_poly.pdbx_strand_id
1 'polypeptide(L)'
;MAYHFESSEAYLFDFDSETWEKIDIDWNENFGTRFCVVYCGTTVLLIGGIYNGTLNRVLQLENSSIRKLTPMLSNRADLCAVSSSDTIYAIGGYNEESEQALSTVEAFNIEKNKWTSLPQLIYPRVNSAAIINAQFIYVCGGVGVSTIERFDMHNEEWVLCDLILPVSISSLGIFVVASGSVMIFGGKDESGAALQNVWMFDLQNESIVMQQQLRKPFSVNKPTILRFGMIYLFNNKEFTTYNIGRLRERTLSEISLTPSKIEYVRNEDFLRNSLEQGIFHVDRHSVNSFKVSLPNSPKVLIVRRIGKDDEIESVYMRTVRYLLDKNTTVFVEADRSKDLNPQVRRFHEGLCDKINLVITLGGDGTVIWAISLFKHKSMPPLLAFNMGSLGFMTSYNVANLTEVLDQVFTSPSIHVDLMSRLKCHVKDISEKAWGQAANEICIDRGPGVSLLELEVYLNGELCTTAIGDGLLIATPCGSTAYSLSAGGSIVHHGVPAILITPICPHSLSFRPILLPDSVTITIKVPENSRIPAWVGIDGHSKFKLARGASMDVTVSNYPVPNINLNHDIASWLGRLNNILGWNDRRRQKPIIPY
;
A
#
# COMPACT_ATOMS: atom_id res chain seq x y z
N MET A 1 -14.70 -6.69 -0.67
CA MET A 1 -15.89 -7.20 -1.39
C MET A 1 -16.96 -6.13 -1.32
N ALA A 2 -17.66 -5.83 -2.42
CA ALA A 2 -18.81 -4.90 -2.41
C ALA A 2 -20.06 -5.69 -2.76
N TYR A 3 -21.04 -5.74 -1.87
CA TYR A 3 -22.31 -6.37 -2.15
C TYR A 3 -23.37 -5.34 -2.48
N HIS A 4 -24.17 -5.64 -3.50
CA HIS A 4 -25.40 -4.94 -3.82
C HIS A 4 -26.56 -5.91 -3.67
N PHE A 5 -27.51 -5.51 -2.86
CA PHE A 5 -28.73 -6.26 -2.60
C PHE A 5 -29.92 -5.53 -3.22
N GLU A 6 -30.74 -6.25 -3.98
CA GLU A 6 -31.96 -5.75 -4.63
C GLU A 6 -33.08 -6.75 -4.35
N SER A 7 -33.97 -6.40 -3.41
CA SER A 7 -35.09 -7.24 -2.95
C SER A 7 -34.68 -8.63 -2.45
N SER A 8 -34.54 -9.62 -3.34
CA SER A 8 -34.14 -11.01 -3.04
C SER A 8 -32.97 -11.47 -3.92
N GLU A 9 -32.28 -10.53 -4.56
CA GLU A 9 -31.09 -10.78 -5.35
C GLU A 9 -29.89 -10.13 -4.68
N ALA A 10 -28.76 -10.81 -4.77
CA ALA A 10 -27.49 -10.25 -4.38
C ALA A 10 -26.54 -10.26 -5.55
N TYR A 11 -25.73 -9.22 -5.59
CA TYR A 11 -24.71 -9.00 -6.58
C TYR A 11 -23.41 -8.72 -5.86
N LEU A 12 -22.33 -9.36 -6.29
CA LEU A 12 -20.99 -9.07 -5.86
C LEU A 12 -20.33 -8.22 -6.93
N PHE A 13 -19.78 -7.07 -6.53
CA PHE A 13 -18.99 -6.27 -7.45
C PHE A 13 -17.64 -6.95 -7.64
N ASP A 14 -17.39 -7.35 -8.87
CA ASP A 14 -16.08 -7.75 -9.30
C ASP A 14 -15.28 -6.52 -9.71
N PHE A 15 -14.34 -6.11 -8.85
CA PHE A 15 -13.48 -4.95 -9.14
C PHE A 15 -12.45 -5.26 -10.23
N ASP A 16 -12.29 -6.53 -10.59
CA ASP A 16 -11.32 -6.99 -11.56
C ASP A 16 -11.81 -6.77 -12.99
N SER A 17 -13.09 -7.06 -13.23
CA SER A 17 -13.81 -6.76 -14.48
C SER A 17 -14.61 -5.45 -14.43
N GLU A 18 -14.72 -4.82 -13.26
CA GLU A 18 -15.58 -3.67 -12.99
C GLU A 18 -17.08 -3.94 -13.29
N THR A 19 -17.53 -5.18 -13.07
CA THR A 19 -18.92 -5.59 -13.31
C THR A 19 -19.59 -6.17 -12.08
N TRP A 20 -20.92 -6.17 -12.08
CA TRP A 20 -21.71 -6.82 -11.02
C TRP A 20 -22.01 -8.25 -11.43
N GLU A 21 -21.53 -9.21 -10.63
CA GLU A 21 -21.86 -10.61 -10.79
C GLU A 21 -23.02 -10.96 -9.86
N LYS A 22 -24.05 -11.61 -10.40
CA LYS A 22 -25.16 -12.11 -9.58
C LYS A 22 -24.67 -13.30 -8.77
N ILE A 23 -24.94 -13.28 -7.47
CA ILE A 23 -24.67 -14.40 -6.57
C ILE A 23 -26.00 -15.00 -6.11
N ASP A 24 -26.10 -16.31 -6.22
CA ASP A 24 -27.25 -17.05 -5.72
C ASP A 24 -27.08 -17.25 -4.21
N ILE A 25 -27.92 -16.54 -3.46
CA ILE A 25 -28.02 -16.69 -2.01
C ILE A 25 -29.34 -17.40 -1.73
N ASP A 26 -29.28 -18.43 -0.89
CA ASP A 26 -30.49 -19.09 -0.40
C ASP A 26 -31.20 -18.20 0.63
N TRP A 27 -32.06 -17.32 0.12
CA TRP A 27 -32.92 -16.46 0.92
C TRP A 27 -34.07 -17.28 1.51
N ASN A 28 -33.77 -18.03 2.57
CA ASN A 28 -34.79 -18.77 3.31
C ASN A 28 -35.91 -17.87 3.89
N GLU A 29 -35.71 -16.54 3.93
CA GLU A 29 -36.71 -15.54 4.35
C GLU A 29 -36.53 -14.19 3.63
N ASN A 30 -37.62 -13.42 3.52
CA ASN A 30 -37.60 -12.05 2.98
C ASN A 30 -37.00 -11.06 4.01
N PHE A 31 -36.04 -10.24 3.59
CA PHE A 31 -35.27 -9.36 4.50
C PHE A 31 -35.56 -7.87 4.30
N GLY A 32 -36.51 -7.54 3.43
CA GLY A 32 -37.00 -6.17 3.27
C GLY A 32 -36.03 -5.24 2.53
N THR A 33 -36.22 -3.94 2.73
CA THR A 33 -35.35 -2.89 2.17
C THR A 33 -34.78 -2.01 3.27
N ARG A 34 -33.85 -1.08 2.97
CA ARG A 34 -33.33 -0.07 3.93
C ARG A 34 -32.59 -0.64 5.16
N PHE A 35 -32.02 -1.84 5.02
CA PHE A 35 -31.08 -2.42 5.99
C PHE A 35 -29.67 -1.85 5.77
N CYS A 36 -28.84 -1.92 6.81
CA CYS A 36 -27.44 -1.53 6.75
C CYS A 36 -26.55 -2.76 6.48
N VAL A 37 -25.51 -2.58 5.66
CA VAL A 37 -24.48 -3.61 5.41
C VAL A 37 -23.21 -3.19 6.13
N VAL A 38 -22.72 -4.03 7.04
CA VAL A 38 -21.46 -3.80 7.75
C VAL A 38 -20.49 -4.97 7.54
N TYR A 39 -19.22 -4.64 7.37
CA TYR A 39 -18.15 -5.60 7.12
C TYR A 39 -17.31 -5.76 8.38
N CYS A 40 -17.19 -6.97 8.92
CA CYS A 40 -16.31 -7.28 10.04
C CYS A 40 -15.27 -8.30 9.61
N GLY A 41 -14.08 -7.82 9.22
CA GLY A 41 -13.04 -8.66 8.61
C GLY A 41 -13.52 -9.28 7.29
N THR A 42 -13.66 -10.60 7.24
CA THR A 42 -14.20 -11.34 6.08
C THR A 42 -15.71 -11.56 6.14
N THR A 43 -16.34 -11.22 7.27
CA THR A 43 -17.76 -11.48 7.52
C THR A 43 -18.61 -10.30 7.08
N VAL A 44 -19.72 -10.57 6.40
CA VAL A 44 -20.69 -9.56 5.98
C VAL A 44 -21.96 -9.71 6.80
N LEU A 45 -22.43 -8.61 7.37
CA LEU A 45 -23.61 -8.58 8.22
C LEU A 45 -24.65 -7.60 7.67
N LEU A 46 -25.90 -8.05 7.65
CA LEU A 46 -27.08 -7.28 7.28
C LEU A 46 -27.85 -6.97 8.57
N ILE A 47 -28.08 -5.70 8.84
CA ILE A 47 -28.63 -5.23 10.11
C ILE A 47 -29.84 -4.34 9.86
N GLY A 48 -30.95 -4.63 10.55
CA GLY A 48 -32.18 -3.85 10.48
C GLY A 48 -32.96 -4.05 9.18
N GLY A 49 -33.69 -3.01 8.77
CA GLY A 49 -34.47 -2.97 7.52
C GLY A 49 -35.97 -2.80 7.73
N ILE A 50 -36.73 -2.79 6.64
CA ILE A 50 -38.18 -2.66 6.61
C ILE A 50 -38.81 -3.80 5.85
N TYR A 51 -39.65 -4.57 6.53
CA TYR A 51 -40.52 -5.59 5.95
C TYR A 51 -41.78 -5.74 6.81
N ASN A 52 -42.89 -5.15 6.36
CA ASN A 52 -44.14 -5.05 7.15
C ASN A 52 -43.91 -4.43 8.54
N GLY A 53 -43.13 -3.35 8.60
CA GLY A 53 -42.60 -2.76 9.83
C GLY A 53 -41.07 -2.74 9.85
N THR A 54 -40.51 -1.89 10.70
CA THR A 54 -39.06 -1.86 10.95
C THR A 54 -38.61 -3.11 11.70
N LEU A 55 -37.45 -3.64 11.34
CA LEU A 55 -36.91 -4.89 11.87
C LEU A 55 -35.73 -4.63 12.81
N ASN A 56 -35.56 -5.48 13.81
CA ASN A 56 -34.35 -5.57 14.65
C ASN A 56 -33.43 -6.74 14.26
N ARG A 57 -33.59 -7.27 13.05
CA ARG A 57 -32.94 -8.50 12.60
C ARG A 57 -31.45 -8.29 12.29
N VAL A 58 -30.66 -9.34 12.54
CA VAL A 58 -29.22 -9.39 12.22
C VAL A 58 -28.92 -10.69 11.51
N LEU A 59 -28.37 -10.60 10.31
CA LEU A 59 -28.05 -11.74 9.45
C LEU A 59 -26.59 -11.73 9.06
N GLN A 60 -25.94 -12.88 9.11
CA GLN A 60 -24.58 -13.10 8.68
C GLN A 60 -24.56 -13.88 7.37
N LEU A 61 -23.80 -13.38 6.39
CA LEU A 61 -23.57 -14.07 5.13
C LEU A 61 -22.33 -14.97 5.25
N GLU A 62 -22.51 -16.28 5.06
CA GLU A 62 -21.45 -17.30 5.09
C GLU A 62 -21.53 -18.15 3.80
N ASN A 63 -20.56 -18.02 2.89
CA ASN A 63 -20.42 -18.86 1.68
C ASN A 63 -21.75 -19.16 0.95
N SER A 64 -22.48 -18.10 0.57
CA SER A 64 -23.79 -18.16 -0.11
C SER A 64 -24.99 -18.64 0.73
N SER A 65 -24.79 -18.85 2.04
CA SER A 65 -25.84 -19.16 3.01
C SER A 65 -26.01 -18.05 4.05
N ILE A 66 -27.18 -17.99 4.68
CA ILE A 66 -27.50 -16.97 5.68
C ILE A 66 -27.64 -17.62 7.05
N ARG A 67 -26.92 -17.05 8.04
CA ARG A 67 -27.03 -17.40 9.45
C ARG A 67 -27.70 -16.27 10.22
N LYS A 68 -28.73 -16.60 11.01
CA LYS A 68 -29.38 -15.63 11.90
C LYS A 68 -28.55 -15.44 13.17
N LEU A 69 -28.34 -14.19 13.56
CA LEU A 69 -27.72 -13.82 14.83
C LEU A 69 -28.76 -13.28 15.81
N THR A 70 -28.33 -13.02 17.05
CA THR A 70 -29.19 -12.40 18.07
C THR A 70 -29.73 -11.07 17.53
N PRO A 71 -31.05 -10.82 17.60
CA PRO A 71 -31.64 -9.57 17.14
C PRO A 71 -31.21 -8.39 18.02
N MET A 72 -31.19 -7.20 17.42
CA MET A 72 -31.00 -5.92 18.11
C MET A 72 -32.11 -5.70 19.16
N LEU A 73 -31.83 -4.82 20.12
CA LEU A 73 -32.77 -4.41 21.16
C LEU A 73 -33.89 -3.53 20.59
N SER A 74 -33.60 -2.75 19.55
CA SER A 74 -34.57 -1.84 18.92
C SER A 74 -34.76 -2.16 17.44
N ASN A 75 -35.98 -1.94 16.93
CA ASN A 75 -36.31 -1.99 15.50
C ASN A 75 -35.72 -0.75 14.78
N ARG A 76 -35.00 -0.94 13.67
CA ARG A 76 -34.28 0.14 12.98
C ARG A 76 -34.23 -0.07 11.46
N ALA A 77 -34.46 0.99 10.71
CA ALA A 77 -34.11 1.12 9.28
C ALA A 77 -33.25 2.37 9.05
N ASP A 78 -32.51 2.45 7.94
CA ASP A 78 -31.66 3.60 7.57
C ASP A 78 -30.66 4.04 8.65
N LEU A 79 -30.26 3.08 9.49
CA LEU A 79 -29.20 3.24 10.45
C LEU A 79 -27.84 3.28 9.76
N CYS A 80 -26.86 3.84 10.46
CA CYS A 80 -25.46 3.61 10.13
C CYS A 80 -24.87 2.54 11.06
N ALA A 81 -23.89 1.79 10.56
CA ALA A 81 -23.19 0.79 11.35
C ALA A 81 -21.70 0.81 11.05
N VAL A 82 -20.89 0.64 12.10
CA VAL A 82 -19.43 0.51 12.02
C VAL A 82 -18.97 -0.69 12.83
N SER A 83 -17.83 -1.25 12.49
CA SER A 83 -17.27 -2.44 13.11
C SER A 83 -15.85 -2.19 13.60
N SER A 84 -15.55 -2.65 14.81
CA SER A 84 -14.20 -2.94 15.29
C SER A 84 -13.85 -4.41 14.96
N SER A 85 -12.72 -4.91 15.47
CA SER A 85 -12.32 -6.31 15.29
C SER A 85 -13.31 -7.33 15.89
N ASP A 86 -14.04 -6.95 16.94
CA ASP A 86 -14.87 -7.85 17.75
C ASP A 86 -16.31 -7.35 18.02
N THR A 87 -16.57 -6.08 17.70
CA THR A 87 -17.80 -5.38 18.09
C THR A 87 -18.38 -4.60 16.92
N ILE A 88 -19.71 -4.59 16.82
CA ILE A 88 -20.44 -3.84 15.80
C ILE A 88 -21.33 -2.83 16.48
N TYR A 89 -21.27 -1.58 16.02
CA TYR A 89 -22.04 -0.49 16.57
C TYR A 89 -23.15 -0.14 15.58
N ALA A 90 -24.40 -0.31 16.00
CA ALA A 90 -25.60 0.10 15.29
C ALA A 90 -26.06 1.45 15.86
N ILE A 91 -26.11 2.48 15.01
CA ILE A 91 -26.23 3.87 15.44
C ILE A 91 -27.43 4.53 14.74
N GLY A 92 -28.38 5.03 15.55
CA GLY A 92 -29.54 5.77 15.07
C GLY A 92 -30.48 4.93 14.18
N GLY A 93 -31.05 5.57 13.16
CA GLY A 93 -32.02 5.00 12.24
C GLY A 93 -33.45 5.49 12.49
N TYR A 94 -34.38 4.92 11.75
CA TYR A 94 -35.81 5.21 11.79
C TYR A 94 -36.58 4.02 12.35
N ASN A 95 -37.57 4.28 13.20
CA ASN A 95 -38.53 3.29 13.66
C ASN A 95 -39.93 3.68 13.16
N GLU A 96 -40.55 2.78 12.40
CA GLU A 96 -41.87 3.00 11.78
C GLU A 96 -43.00 2.98 12.82
N GLU A 97 -42.87 2.17 13.87
CA GLU A 97 -43.89 2.08 14.93
C GLU A 97 -44.01 3.38 15.72
N SER A 98 -42.89 4.07 15.93
CA SER A 98 -42.84 5.35 16.65
C SER A 98 -42.84 6.56 15.72
N GLU A 99 -42.78 6.35 14.40
CA GLU A 99 -42.60 7.37 13.36
C GLU A 99 -41.46 8.37 13.63
N GLN A 100 -40.39 7.92 14.31
CA GLN A 100 -39.35 8.80 14.84
C GLN A 100 -37.94 8.37 14.44
N ALA A 101 -37.07 9.38 14.29
CA ALA A 101 -35.62 9.19 14.26
C ALA A 101 -35.14 8.72 15.63
N LEU A 102 -34.18 7.80 15.64
CA LEU A 102 -33.63 7.22 16.86
C LEU A 102 -32.32 7.90 17.25
N SER A 103 -32.16 8.18 18.54
CA SER A 103 -30.88 8.54 19.17
C SER A 103 -30.17 7.31 19.75
N THR A 104 -30.84 6.16 19.82
CA THR A 104 -30.33 4.98 20.51
C THR A 104 -29.15 4.37 19.76
N VAL A 105 -28.18 3.85 20.52
CA VAL A 105 -26.96 3.22 20.01
C VAL A 105 -26.80 1.86 20.69
N GLU A 106 -26.48 0.84 19.90
CA GLU A 106 -26.33 -0.53 20.38
C GLU A 106 -25.02 -1.13 19.87
N ALA A 107 -24.34 -1.89 20.72
CA ALA A 107 -23.13 -2.62 20.37
C ALA A 107 -23.37 -4.13 20.42
N PHE A 108 -22.98 -4.84 19.37
CA PHE A 108 -23.03 -6.29 19.28
C PHE A 108 -21.63 -6.86 19.45
N ASN A 109 -21.41 -7.59 20.54
CA ASN A 109 -20.19 -8.36 20.70
C ASN A 109 -20.34 -9.69 19.95
N ILE A 110 -19.51 -9.90 18.94
CA ILE A 110 -19.61 -11.04 18.02
C ILE A 110 -19.31 -12.36 18.75
N GLU A 111 -18.28 -12.38 19.61
CA GLU A 111 -17.89 -13.59 20.35
C GLU A 111 -18.95 -14.05 21.34
N LYS A 112 -19.57 -13.09 22.05
CA LYS A 112 -20.63 -13.35 23.04
C LYS A 112 -22.02 -13.48 22.41
N ASN A 113 -22.15 -13.17 21.10
CA ASN A 113 -23.41 -13.12 20.37
C ASN A 113 -24.50 -12.33 21.13
N LYS A 114 -24.14 -11.15 21.66
CA LYS A 114 -24.98 -10.37 22.58
C LYS A 114 -24.95 -8.88 22.25
N TRP A 115 -26.12 -8.27 22.23
CA TRP A 115 -26.31 -6.82 22.13
C TRP A 115 -26.27 -6.14 23.51
N THR A 116 -25.65 -4.98 23.56
CA THR A 116 -25.60 -4.08 24.72
C THR A 116 -26.00 -2.67 24.31
N SER A 117 -26.85 -2.02 25.09
CA SER A 117 -27.15 -0.60 24.89
C SER A 117 -25.95 0.25 25.26
N LEU A 118 -25.66 1.25 24.44
CA LEU A 118 -24.66 2.29 24.70
C LEU A 118 -25.35 3.63 24.98
N PRO A 119 -24.60 4.64 25.45
CA PRO A 119 -25.07 6.02 25.54
C PRO A 119 -25.70 6.50 24.23
N GLN A 120 -26.78 7.26 24.34
CA GLN A 120 -27.54 7.76 23.19
C GLN A 120 -26.85 8.96 22.54
N LEU A 121 -27.07 9.11 21.24
CA LEU A 121 -26.72 10.33 20.50
C LEU A 121 -27.41 11.54 21.12
N ILE A 122 -26.75 12.69 21.04
CA ILE A 122 -27.30 13.99 21.43
C ILE A 122 -28.45 14.36 20.49
N TYR A 123 -28.27 14.11 19.18
CA TYR A 123 -29.31 14.33 18.18
C TYR A 123 -29.74 13.00 17.54
N PRO A 124 -31.06 12.72 17.45
CA PRO A 124 -31.55 11.58 16.67
C PRO A 124 -31.17 11.69 15.19
N ARG A 125 -30.72 10.60 14.58
CA ARG A 125 -30.16 10.61 13.21
C ARG A 125 -30.74 9.49 12.35
N VAL A 126 -31.10 9.84 11.11
CA VAL A 126 -31.57 8.93 10.05
C VAL A 126 -30.76 9.23 8.79
N ASN A 127 -30.36 8.20 8.02
CA ASN A 127 -29.52 8.36 6.83
C ASN A 127 -28.22 9.13 7.12
N SER A 128 -27.66 8.96 8.31
CA SER A 128 -26.34 9.47 8.68
C SER A 128 -25.25 8.52 8.21
N ALA A 129 -23.99 8.94 8.32
CA ALA A 129 -22.85 8.08 8.08
C ALA A 129 -21.92 8.08 9.29
N ALA A 130 -21.25 6.96 9.52
CA ALA A 130 -20.36 6.79 10.65
C ALA A 130 -19.01 6.20 10.22
N ILE A 131 -17.97 6.55 10.97
CA ILE A 131 -16.61 6.01 10.85
C ILE A 131 -16.08 5.66 12.24
N ILE A 132 -15.14 4.73 12.28
CA ILE A 132 -14.48 4.29 13.51
C ILE A 132 -12.96 4.33 13.32
N ASN A 133 -12.25 4.78 14.35
CA ASN A 133 -10.81 4.62 14.48
C ASN A 133 -10.48 3.89 15.81
N ALA A 134 -9.20 3.82 16.18
CA ALA A 134 -8.77 3.08 17.37
C ALA A 134 -9.38 3.58 18.70
N GLN A 135 -9.83 4.83 18.77
CA GLN A 135 -10.30 5.47 20.01
C GLN A 135 -11.74 6.01 19.91
N PHE A 136 -12.17 6.44 18.73
CA PHE A 136 -13.39 7.21 18.53
C PHE A 136 -14.28 6.65 17.43
N ILE A 137 -15.59 6.81 17.61
CA ILE A 137 -16.60 6.68 16.55
C ILE A 137 -17.11 8.07 16.22
N TYR A 138 -17.09 8.46 14.95
CA TYR A 138 -17.66 9.72 14.50
C TYR A 138 -18.93 9.45 13.71
N VAL A 139 -19.97 10.23 13.96
CA VAL A 139 -21.25 10.18 13.27
C VAL A 139 -21.52 11.55 12.66
N CYS A 140 -21.67 11.56 11.33
CA CYS A 140 -21.80 12.78 10.55
C CYS A 140 -23.14 12.82 9.83
N GLY A 141 -23.77 13.99 9.85
CA GLY A 141 -24.96 14.27 9.06
C GLY A 141 -26.20 13.48 9.49
N GLY A 142 -27.14 13.40 8.57
CA GLY A 142 -28.49 12.87 8.77
C GLY A 142 -29.54 13.84 8.25
N VAL A 143 -30.78 13.37 8.12
CA VAL A 143 -31.91 14.20 7.67
C VAL A 143 -32.08 15.40 8.61
N GLY A 144 -31.82 16.61 8.11
CA GLY A 144 -31.93 17.86 8.87
C GLY A 144 -30.86 18.08 9.94
N VAL A 145 -29.75 17.34 9.90
CA VAL A 145 -28.66 17.46 10.88
C VAL A 145 -27.33 17.77 10.18
N SER A 146 -26.69 18.88 10.58
CA SER A 146 -25.37 19.30 10.08
C SER A 146 -24.24 19.06 11.07
N THR A 147 -24.53 18.63 12.30
CA THR A 147 -23.51 18.45 13.34
C THR A 147 -22.76 17.12 13.18
N ILE A 148 -21.55 17.08 13.74
CA ILE A 148 -20.74 15.87 13.88
C ILE A 148 -20.64 15.52 15.36
N GLU A 149 -20.94 14.27 15.70
CA GLU A 149 -20.83 13.75 17.06
C GLU A 149 -19.70 12.70 17.13
N ARG A 150 -18.93 12.73 18.20
CA ARG A 150 -17.83 11.81 18.47
C ARG A 150 -18.10 11.03 19.75
N PHE A 151 -18.13 9.71 19.66
CA PHE A 151 -18.15 8.82 20.82
C PHE A 151 -16.73 8.43 21.22
N ASP A 152 -16.37 8.69 22.47
CA ASP A 152 -15.16 8.17 23.08
C ASP A 152 -15.43 6.75 23.60
N MET A 153 -14.79 5.75 22.99
CA MET A 153 -14.99 4.35 23.35
C MET A 153 -14.39 3.98 24.71
N HIS A 154 -13.48 4.80 25.26
CA HIS A 154 -12.88 4.57 26.57
C HIS A 154 -13.73 5.16 27.69
N ASN A 155 -14.20 6.40 27.51
CA ASN A 155 -15.03 7.10 28.50
C ASN A 155 -16.52 6.76 28.38
N GLU A 156 -16.93 6.11 27.29
CA GLU A 156 -18.32 5.85 26.94
C GLU A 156 -19.16 7.14 26.97
N GLU A 157 -18.72 8.17 26.24
CA GLU A 157 -19.42 9.45 26.18
C GLU A 157 -19.50 10.00 24.75
N TRP A 158 -20.65 10.63 24.43
CA TRP A 158 -20.83 11.38 23.19
C TRP A 158 -20.46 12.85 23.41
N VAL A 159 -19.60 13.36 22.53
CA VAL A 159 -19.16 14.76 22.52
C VAL A 159 -19.52 15.37 21.17
N LEU A 160 -20.14 16.55 21.21
CA LEU A 160 -20.38 17.34 20.01
C LEU A 160 -19.06 17.92 19.53
N CYS A 161 -18.70 17.69 18.26
CA CYS A 161 -17.53 18.35 17.67
C CYS A 161 -17.89 19.81 17.34
N ASP A 162 -16.93 20.73 17.52
CA ASP A 162 -17.10 22.13 17.13
C ASP A 162 -17.21 22.31 15.60
N LEU A 163 -16.87 21.26 14.86
CA LEU A 163 -16.93 21.15 13.42
C LEU A 163 -18.37 20.90 12.92
N ILE A 164 -18.89 21.81 12.10
CA ILE A 164 -20.26 21.73 11.55
C ILE A 164 -20.19 21.54 10.02
N LEU A 165 -21.00 20.62 9.49
CA LEU A 165 -21.16 20.45 8.05
C LEU A 165 -21.72 21.74 7.44
N PRO A 166 -21.23 22.18 6.26
CA PRO A 166 -21.67 23.43 5.65
C PRO A 166 -23.16 23.43 5.25
N VAL A 167 -23.76 22.25 5.09
CA VAL A 167 -25.19 22.03 4.84
C VAL A 167 -25.62 20.79 5.64
N SER A 168 -26.90 20.68 5.98
CA SER A 168 -27.50 19.42 6.45
C SER A 168 -27.46 18.40 5.32
N ILE A 169 -26.67 17.34 5.50
CA ILE A 169 -26.44 16.33 4.46
C ILE A 169 -26.90 14.98 4.99
N SER A 170 -27.78 14.32 4.24
CA SER A 170 -28.18 12.93 4.48
C SER A 170 -27.66 12.03 3.36
N SER A 171 -27.66 10.70 3.54
CA SER A 171 -27.30 9.75 2.48
C SER A 171 -25.89 10.02 1.91
N LEU A 172 -24.93 10.36 2.78
CA LEU A 172 -23.57 10.74 2.38
C LEU A 172 -22.61 9.54 2.34
N GLY A 173 -21.57 9.62 1.50
CA GLY A 173 -20.41 8.76 1.58
C GLY A 173 -19.39 9.32 2.55
N ILE A 174 -18.83 8.51 3.43
CA ILE A 174 -17.79 8.94 4.36
C ILE A 174 -16.62 7.96 4.33
N PHE A 175 -15.40 8.49 4.40
CA PHE A 175 -14.19 7.66 4.37
C PHE A 175 -13.06 8.28 5.18
N VAL A 176 -12.32 7.47 5.92
CA VAL A 176 -11.15 7.92 6.71
C VAL A 176 -9.90 7.92 5.83
N VAL A 177 -9.29 9.07 5.65
CA VAL A 177 -7.97 9.21 5.02
C VAL A 177 -6.91 9.13 6.11
N ALA A 178 -5.70 8.69 5.76
CA ALA A 178 -4.59 8.58 6.71
C ALA A 178 -4.40 9.87 7.53
N SER A 179 -3.83 9.75 8.74
CA SER A 179 -3.56 10.85 9.69
C SER A 179 -4.76 11.58 10.33
N GLY A 180 -5.95 10.98 10.33
CA GLY A 180 -7.09 11.52 11.08
C GLY A 180 -7.95 12.52 10.30
N SER A 181 -7.74 12.64 8.99
CA SER A 181 -8.65 13.37 8.10
C SER A 181 -9.78 12.48 7.60
N VAL A 182 -10.95 13.05 7.37
CA VAL A 182 -12.15 12.35 6.90
C VAL A 182 -12.64 13.01 5.64
N MET A 183 -12.93 12.24 4.60
CA MET A 183 -13.57 12.73 3.39
C MET A 183 -15.06 12.39 3.39
N ILE A 184 -15.88 13.40 3.09
CA ILE A 184 -17.32 13.28 2.88
C ILE A 184 -17.61 13.51 1.40
N PHE A 185 -18.38 12.60 0.79
CA PHE A 185 -18.69 12.59 -0.63
C PHE A 185 -20.20 12.74 -0.83
N GLY A 186 -20.60 13.79 -1.55
CA GLY A 186 -21.97 14.01 -1.99
C GLY A 186 -22.98 14.05 -0.84
N GLY A 187 -24.07 13.32 -1.01
CA GLY A 187 -25.22 13.27 -0.13
C GLY A 187 -26.45 13.96 -0.73
N LYS A 188 -27.49 14.13 0.09
CA LYS A 188 -28.70 14.90 -0.24
C LYS A 188 -28.81 16.08 0.71
N ASP A 189 -29.05 17.26 0.14
CA ASP A 189 -29.40 18.44 0.92
C ASP A 189 -30.84 18.38 1.46
N GLU A 190 -31.26 19.44 2.15
CA GLU A 190 -32.60 19.58 2.73
C GLU A 190 -33.72 19.59 1.67
N SER A 191 -33.41 19.93 0.41
CA SER A 191 -34.36 19.86 -0.71
C SER A 191 -34.48 18.45 -1.31
N GLY A 192 -33.63 17.52 -0.85
CA GLY A 192 -33.51 16.17 -1.38
C GLY A 192 -32.65 16.07 -2.64
N ALA A 193 -32.02 17.17 -3.07
CA ALA A 193 -31.16 17.20 -4.24
C ALA A 193 -29.81 16.53 -3.92
N ALA A 194 -29.36 15.66 -4.83
CA ALA A 194 -28.06 15.02 -4.69
C ALA A 194 -26.93 16.04 -4.89
N LEU A 195 -25.90 15.97 -4.06
CA LEU A 195 -24.78 16.90 -4.03
C LEU A 195 -23.59 16.32 -4.78
N GLN A 196 -22.79 17.23 -5.36
CA GLN A 196 -21.53 16.88 -6.03
C GLN A 196 -20.32 17.14 -5.14
N ASN A 197 -20.49 17.85 -4.03
CA ASN A 197 -19.36 18.34 -3.25
C ASN A 197 -18.61 17.19 -2.57
N VAL A 198 -17.29 17.33 -2.52
CA VAL A 198 -16.42 16.51 -1.70
C VAL A 198 -15.78 17.41 -0.67
N TRP A 199 -15.87 17.04 0.60
CA TRP A 199 -15.28 17.81 1.69
C TRP A 199 -14.26 16.95 2.41
N MET A 200 -13.13 17.56 2.77
CA MET A 200 -12.15 16.95 3.64
C MET A 200 -12.16 17.68 4.98
N PHE A 201 -12.36 16.90 6.04
CA PHE A 201 -12.42 17.35 7.42
C PHE A 201 -11.15 16.88 8.11
N ASP A 202 -10.35 17.82 8.60
CA ASP A 202 -9.25 17.49 9.49
C ASP A 202 -9.79 17.44 10.92
N LEU A 203 -9.84 16.25 11.52
CA LEU A 203 -10.35 16.06 12.87
C LEU A 203 -9.37 16.53 13.95
N GLN A 204 -8.09 16.74 13.63
CA GLN A 204 -7.10 17.25 14.59
C GLN A 204 -7.10 18.77 14.65
N ASN A 205 -7.22 19.41 13.49
CA ASN A 205 -7.20 20.87 13.37
C ASN A 205 -8.59 21.52 13.28
N GLU A 206 -9.66 20.71 13.37
CA GLU A 206 -11.06 21.13 13.27
C GLU A 206 -11.32 22.05 12.08
N SER A 207 -10.80 21.67 10.92
CA SER A 207 -10.89 22.47 9.70
C SER A 207 -11.60 21.71 8.58
N ILE A 208 -12.31 22.45 7.73
CA ILE A 208 -13.06 21.92 6.58
C ILE A 208 -12.48 22.55 5.33
N VAL A 209 -12.06 21.70 4.39
CA VAL A 209 -11.62 22.15 3.08
C VAL A 209 -12.49 21.47 2.03
N MET A 210 -13.19 22.29 1.23
CA MET A 210 -13.91 21.81 0.06
C MET A 210 -12.89 21.34 -0.98
N GLN A 211 -12.98 20.07 -1.35
CA GLN A 211 -12.19 19.44 -2.40
C GLN A 211 -12.95 19.48 -3.72
N GLN A 212 -12.35 18.96 -4.79
CA GLN A 212 -13.00 18.92 -6.09
C GLN A 212 -14.40 18.27 -6.06
N GLN A 213 -15.36 18.88 -6.76
CA GLN A 213 -16.71 18.34 -6.96
C GLN A 213 -16.67 17.06 -7.83
N LEU A 214 -17.53 16.11 -7.49
CA LEU A 214 -17.89 14.94 -8.28
C LEU A 214 -18.53 15.38 -9.60
N ARG A 215 -18.22 14.70 -10.70
CA ARG A 215 -18.76 15.01 -12.03
C ARG A 215 -20.27 14.80 -12.13
N LYS A 216 -20.81 13.91 -11.29
CA LYS A 216 -22.24 13.64 -11.17
C LYS A 216 -22.68 13.79 -9.72
N PRO A 217 -23.91 14.27 -9.47
CA PRO A 217 -24.50 14.24 -8.14
C PRO A 217 -24.46 12.82 -7.57
N PHE A 218 -24.01 12.69 -6.34
CA PHE A 218 -23.88 11.41 -5.67
C PHE A 218 -24.69 11.45 -4.39
N SER A 219 -25.58 10.47 -4.21
CA SER A 219 -26.23 10.20 -2.92
C SER A 219 -26.11 8.72 -2.63
N VAL A 220 -25.60 8.39 -1.46
CA VAL A 220 -25.39 7.03 -1.00
C VAL A 220 -26.69 6.39 -0.55
N ASN A 221 -26.95 5.19 -1.07
CA ASN A 221 -27.72 4.17 -0.36
C ASN A 221 -26.84 2.98 0.10
N LYS A 222 -25.54 2.94 -0.26
CA LYS A 222 -24.66 1.74 -0.29
C LYS A 222 -23.17 2.05 0.02
N PRO A 223 -22.34 1.07 0.45
CA PRO A 223 -21.02 1.36 1.04
C PRO A 223 -20.05 2.08 0.11
N THR A 224 -19.19 2.91 0.70
CA THR A 224 -18.00 3.49 0.05
C THR A 224 -16.80 2.59 0.34
N ILE A 225 -16.03 2.19 -0.68
CA ILE A 225 -14.93 1.22 -0.51
C ILE A 225 -13.62 1.81 -1.03
N LEU A 226 -12.58 1.80 -0.20
CA LEU A 226 -11.23 2.05 -0.65
C LEU A 226 -10.61 0.76 -1.17
N ARG A 227 -10.23 0.78 -2.45
CA ARG A 227 -9.41 -0.27 -3.05
C ARG A 227 -8.25 0.42 -3.78
N PHE A 228 -7.03 0.14 -3.34
CA PHE A 228 -5.81 0.52 -4.08
C PHE A 228 -5.59 2.04 -4.28
N GLY A 229 -6.03 2.85 -3.31
CA GLY A 229 -5.94 4.32 -3.38
C GLY A 229 -7.07 4.97 -4.19
N MET A 230 -7.99 4.16 -4.74
CA MET A 230 -9.23 4.59 -5.36
C MET A 230 -10.40 4.36 -4.39
N ILE A 231 -11.20 5.39 -4.17
CA ILE A 231 -12.45 5.30 -3.44
C ILE A 231 -13.56 5.00 -4.45
N TYR A 232 -14.19 3.83 -4.31
CA TYR A 232 -15.36 3.43 -5.08
C TYR A 232 -16.61 3.92 -4.37
N LEU A 233 -17.33 4.81 -5.04
CA LEU A 233 -18.59 5.41 -4.63
C LEU A 233 -19.72 4.70 -5.37
N PHE A 234 -20.44 3.80 -4.69
CA PHE A 234 -21.52 3.02 -5.29
C PHE A 234 -22.86 3.71 -5.15
N ASN A 235 -23.54 3.93 -6.28
CA ASN A 235 -24.93 4.38 -6.34
C ASN A 235 -25.75 3.33 -7.08
N ASN A 236 -26.39 2.43 -6.32
CA ASN A 236 -27.06 1.24 -6.85
C ASN A 236 -26.09 0.35 -7.66
N LYS A 237 -26.37 0.13 -8.95
CA LYS A 237 -25.51 -0.66 -9.86
C LYS A 237 -24.48 0.22 -10.59
N GLU A 238 -24.59 1.54 -10.48
CA GLU A 238 -23.57 2.47 -10.98
C GLU A 238 -22.52 2.72 -9.90
N PHE A 239 -21.29 3.02 -10.33
CA PHE A 239 -20.25 3.46 -9.42
C PHE A 239 -19.41 4.57 -10.06
N THR A 240 -18.81 5.38 -9.20
CA THR A 240 -17.79 6.35 -9.62
C THR A 240 -16.55 6.19 -8.75
N THR A 241 -15.36 6.43 -9.31
CA THR A 241 -14.10 6.21 -8.59
C THR A 241 -13.35 7.52 -8.37
N TYR A 242 -12.89 7.74 -7.14
CA TYR A 242 -12.17 8.95 -6.74
C TYR A 242 -10.74 8.61 -6.31
N ASN A 243 -9.73 9.18 -6.98
CA ASN A 243 -8.31 8.91 -6.69
C ASN A 243 -7.77 9.84 -5.60
N ILE A 244 -7.34 9.28 -4.47
CA ILE A 244 -6.79 10.03 -3.32
C ILE A 244 -5.45 10.71 -3.68
N GLY A 245 -4.62 10.09 -4.52
CA GLY A 245 -3.27 10.56 -4.85
C GLY A 245 -3.19 11.56 -6.02
N ARG A 246 -4.28 11.79 -6.76
CA ARG A 246 -4.28 12.65 -7.96
C ARG A 246 -5.40 13.68 -8.06
N LEU A 247 -6.35 13.73 -7.10
CA LEU A 247 -7.53 14.59 -7.19
C LEU A 247 -8.19 14.46 -8.59
N ARG A 248 -8.46 13.24 -9.06
CA ARG A 248 -9.15 13.00 -10.35
C ARG A 248 -10.09 11.79 -10.26
N GLU A 249 -11.27 11.93 -10.86
CA GLU A 249 -12.37 10.95 -10.91
C GLU A 249 -12.44 10.25 -12.30
N ARG A 250 -12.82 8.96 -12.36
CA ARG A 250 -13.06 8.19 -13.61
C ARG A 250 -14.48 7.60 -13.64
N THR A 251 -15.14 7.62 -14.81
CA THR A 251 -16.52 7.09 -15.02
C THR A 251 -16.58 6.13 -16.21
N LEU A 252 -17.38 5.05 -16.09
CA LEU A 252 -17.54 3.97 -17.08
C LEU A 252 -17.89 4.40 -18.52
N SER A 253 -18.47 5.59 -18.73
CA SER A 253 -18.82 6.09 -20.07
C SER A 253 -17.63 6.56 -20.91
N GLU A 254 -16.41 6.60 -20.37
CA GLU A 254 -15.20 7.10 -21.07
C GLU A 254 -14.37 6.00 -21.76
N ILE A 255 -14.83 4.75 -21.81
CA ILE A 255 -14.14 3.68 -22.56
C ILE A 255 -14.50 3.79 -24.05
N SER A 256 -13.99 4.81 -24.72
CA SER A 256 -13.81 4.79 -26.17
C SER A 256 -12.52 4.03 -26.47
N LEU A 257 -12.63 2.97 -27.27
CA LEU A 257 -11.55 2.14 -27.76
C LEU A 257 -10.50 2.98 -28.51
N THR A 258 -9.48 3.45 -27.80
CA THR A 258 -8.17 3.80 -28.37
C THR A 258 -7.08 3.42 -27.37
N PRO A 259 -6.12 2.55 -27.75
CA PRO A 259 -5.08 2.09 -26.84
C PRO A 259 -4.04 3.19 -26.69
N SER A 260 -4.17 4.03 -25.68
CA SER A 260 -3.08 4.84 -25.14
C SER A 260 -3.01 4.62 -23.62
N LYS A 261 -2.50 3.44 -23.27
CA LYS A 261 -2.31 2.98 -21.90
C LYS A 261 -1.22 3.80 -21.20
N ILE A 262 -1.63 4.67 -20.27
CA ILE A 262 -0.81 5.03 -19.11
C ILE A 262 -1.64 4.63 -17.88
N GLU A 263 -1.55 3.35 -17.50
CA GLU A 263 -2.16 2.79 -16.31
C GLU A 263 -1.22 2.98 -15.10
N TYR A 264 -1.72 3.70 -14.08
CA TYR A 264 -1.11 3.77 -12.75
C TYR A 264 -1.55 2.52 -11.99
N VAL A 265 -0.69 1.51 -12.00
CA VAL A 265 -0.88 0.22 -11.35
C VAL A 265 -0.15 0.27 -10.00
N ARG A 266 -0.82 0.10 -8.87
CA ARG A 266 -0.16 -0.28 -7.60
C ARG A 266 0.13 -1.79 -7.66
N ASN A 267 0.75 -2.35 -6.63
CA ASN A 267 1.14 -3.77 -6.47
C ASN A 267 0.11 -4.87 -6.84
N GLU A 268 -1.09 -4.59 -7.34
CA GLU A 268 -2.01 -5.66 -7.77
C GLU A 268 -1.62 -6.41 -9.00
N ASP A 269 -1.02 -5.84 -10.05
CA ASP A 269 -0.70 -6.70 -11.20
C ASP A 269 0.41 -7.70 -10.85
N PHE A 270 1.26 -7.38 -9.86
CA PHE A 270 2.15 -8.35 -9.21
C PHE A 270 1.35 -9.38 -8.41
N LEU A 271 0.42 -8.94 -7.55
CA LEU A 271 -0.41 -9.84 -6.76
C LEU A 271 -1.31 -10.71 -7.63
N ARG A 272 -2.08 -10.18 -8.58
CA ARG A 272 -2.92 -10.89 -9.56
C ARG A 272 -2.13 -11.87 -10.40
N ASN A 273 -1.06 -11.46 -11.11
CA ASN A 273 -0.30 -12.43 -11.93
C ASN A 273 0.41 -13.50 -11.09
N SER A 274 0.75 -13.20 -9.83
CA SER A 274 1.44 -14.16 -8.94
C SER A 274 0.50 -14.97 -8.05
N LEU A 275 -0.72 -14.50 -7.81
CA LEU A 275 -1.84 -15.21 -7.16
C LEU A 275 -2.52 -16.14 -8.15
N GLU A 276 -2.66 -15.73 -9.43
CA GLU A 276 -3.12 -16.61 -10.52
C GLU A 276 -2.16 -17.80 -10.74
N GLN A 277 -0.89 -17.68 -10.35
CA GLN A 277 0.09 -18.78 -10.32
C GLN A 277 0.21 -19.50 -8.96
N GLY A 278 -0.54 -19.08 -7.93
CA GLY A 278 -0.57 -19.73 -6.61
C GLY A 278 0.68 -19.52 -5.72
N ILE A 279 1.46 -18.46 -5.93
CA ILE A 279 2.80 -18.31 -5.31
C ILE A 279 2.78 -17.50 -4.01
N PHE A 280 1.81 -16.61 -3.76
CA PHE A 280 1.85 -15.66 -2.62
C PHE A 280 0.60 -15.76 -1.71
N HIS A 281 0.79 -15.81 -0.38
CA HIS A 281 -0.23 -15.67 0.65
C HIS A 281 0.07 -14.43 1.53
N VAL A 282 -0.93 -13.57 1.75
CA VAL A 282 -0.76 -12.31 2.51
C VAL A 282 -0.82 -12.58 4.02
N ASP A 283 0.20 -12.14 4.76
CA ASP A 283 0.20 -12.16 6.23
C ASP A 283 -0.41 -10.84 6.75
N ARG A 284 -1.35 -10.90 7.71
CA ARG A 284 -2.16 -9.74 8.15
C ARG A 284 -1.42 -8.80 9.11
N HIS A 285 -0.22 -9.16 9.57
CA HIS A 285 0.49 -8.43 10.62
C HIS A 285 1.57 -7.46 10.14
N SER A 286 1.94 -7.45 8.85
CA SER A 286 2.84 -6.42 8.31
C SER A 286 2.47 -6.05 6.87
N VAL A 287 2.44 -4.75 6.57
CA VAL A 287 2.00 -4.22 5.26
C VAL A 287 2.93 -4.64 4.11
N ASN A 288 4.15 -5.09 4.44
CA ASN A 288 5.22 -5.36 3.47
C ASN A 288 5.81 -6.79 3.56
N SER A 289 5.24 -7.71 4.34
CA SER A 289 5.69 -9.11 4.40
C SER A 289 4.61 -10.11 3.97
N PHE A 290 5.03 -11.12 3.22
CA PHE A 290 4.18 -12.09 2.58
C PHE A 290 4.75 -13.50 2.75
N LYS A 291 3.91 -14.51 2.63
CA LYS A 291 4.34 -15.92 2.60
C LYS A 291 4.36 -16.41 1.16
N VAL A 292 5.40 -17.13 0.77
CA VAL A 292 5.58 -17.69 -0.57
C VAL A 292 5.84 -19.17 -0.51
N SER A 293 5.19 -19.95 -1.36
CA SER A 293 5.48 -21.37 -1.56
C SER A 293 6.30 -21.56 -2.84
N LEU A 294 7.32 -22.43 -2.77
CA LEU A 294 8.06 -22.85 -3.95
C LEU A 294 7.37 -24.06 -4.58
N PRO A 295 7.33 -24.18 -5.92
CA PRO A 295 6.84 -25.38 -6.58
C PRO A 295 7.76 -26.58 -6.29
N ASN A 296 7.25 -27.81 -6.43
CA ASN A 296 8.00 -29.05 -6.15
C ASN A 296 9.31 -29.20 -6.94
N SER A 297 9.41 -28.60 -8.13
CA SER A 297 10.62 -28.59 -8.97
C SER A 297 10.90 -27.16 -9.43
N PRO A 298 11.46 -26.31 -8.55
CA PRO A 298 11.64 -24.89 -8.85
C PRO A 298 12.77 -24.67 -9.85
N LYS A 299 12.61 -23.61 -10.65
CA LYS A 299 13.64 -23.09 -11.56
C LYS A 299 14.39 -21.97 -10.84
N VAL A 300 15.66 -22.18 -10.58
CA VAL A 300 16.48 -21.30 -9.74
C VAL A 300 17.52 -20.58 -10.59
N LEU A 301 17.56 -19.26 -10.52
CA LEU A 301 18.63 -18.44 -11.12
C LEU A 301 19.71 -18.16 -10.09
N ILE A 302 20.95 -18.53 -10.38
CA ILE A 302 22.10 -18.16 -9.55
C ILE A 302 22.83 -16.98 -10.18
N VAL A 303 23.01 -15.92 -9.41
CA VAL A 303 23.80 -14.74 -9.76
C VAL A 303 24.97 -14.63 -8.79
N ARG A 304 26.20 -14.56 -9.30
CA ARG A 304 27.41 -14.51 -8.47
C ARG A 304 28.28 -13.30 -8.81
N ARG A 305 29.07 -12.85 -7.83
CA ARG A 305 30.11 -11.82 -8.02
C ARG A 305 31.14 -12.28 -9.06
N ILE A 306 31.61 -11.35 -9.88
CA ILE A 306 32.66 -11.59 -10.87
C ILE A 306 34.03 -11.46 -10.18
N GLY A 307 34.84 -12.50 -10.27
CA GLY A 307 36.22 -12.55 -9.75
C GLY A 307 36.82 -13.93 -9.97
N LYS A 308 38.15 -14.01 -10.11
CA LYS A 308 38.89 -15.28 -10.06
C LYS A 308 39.20 -15.62 -8.60
N ASP A 309 38.14 -15.87 -7.85
CA ASP A 309 38.24 -16.27 -6.45
C ASP A 309 37.81 -17.72 -6.34
N ASP A 310 38.75 -18.58 -5.93
CA ASP A 310 38.52 -20.01 -5.75
C ASP A 310 37.42 -20.26 -4.71
N GLU A 311 37.23 -19.34 -3.76
CA GLU A 311 36.15 -19.42 -2.77
C GLU A 311 34.78 -19.26 -3.45
N ILE A 312 34.62 -18.26 -4.32
CA ILE A 312 33.38 -18.01 -5.08
C ILE A 312 33.03 -19.20 -5.97
N GLU A 313 34.01 -19.78 -6.65
CA GLU A 313 33.80 -20.96 -7.49
C GLU A 313 33.41 -22.18 -6.64
N SER A 314 34.08 -22.40 -5.50
CA SER A 314 33.79 -23.53 -4.62
C SER A 314 32.36 -23.48 -4.05
N VAL A 315 31.93 -22.30 -3.61
CA VAL A 315 30.58 -22.06 -3.09
C VAL A 315 29.57 -22.21 -4.21
N TYR A 316 29.82 -21.61 -5.38
CA TYR A 316 28.95 -21.75 -6.54
C TYR A 316 28.71 -23.23 -6.88
N MET A 317 29.78 -24.02 -6.97
CA MET A 317 29.69 -25.45 -7.26
C MET A 317 28.95 -26.23 -6.16
N ARG A 318 29.14 -25.86 -4.89
CA ARG A 318 28.39 -26.44 -3.75
C ARG A 318 26.89 -26.14 -3.85
N THR A 319 26.53 -24.90 -4.17
CA THR A 319 25.14 -24.47 -4.37
C THR A 319 24.50 -25.20 -5.55
N VAL A 320 25.20 -25.29 -6.68
CA VAL A 320 24.70 -26.04 -7.86
C VAL A 320 24.45 -27.49 -7.53
N ARG A 321 25.39 -28.19 -6.87
CA ARG A 321 25.22 -29.60 -6.46
C ARG A 321 24.00 -29.78 -5.56
N TYR A 322 23.89 -28.98 -4.50
CA TYR A 322 22.76 -29.03 -3.58
C TYR A 322 21.41 -28.86 -4.31
N LEU A 323 21.35 -27.89 -5.23
CA LEU A 323 20.13 -27.63 -6.00
C LEU A 323 19.78 -28.78 -6.95
N LEU A 324 20.77 -29.40 -7.58
CA LEU A 324 20.53 -30.57 -8.44
C LEU A 324 20.05 -31.78 -7.63
N ASP A 325 20.58 -31.99 -6.42
CA ASP A 325 20.15 -33.07 -5.52
C ASP A 325 18.70 -32.90 -5.04
N LYS A 326 18.19 -31.67 -4.98
CA LYS A 326 16.79 -31.34 -4.66
C LYS A 326 15.88 -31.31 -5.90
N ASN A 327 16.30 -31.91 -7.03
CA ASN A 327 15.53 -32.00 -8.27
C ASN A 327 15.09 -30.64 -8.84
N THR A 328 15.95 -29.62 -8.74
CA THR A 328 15.68 -28.27 -9.26
C THR A 328 16.30 -28.06 -10.64
N THR A 329 15.75 -27.13 -11.42
CA THR A 329 16.39 -26.68 -12.67
C THR A 329 17.22 -25.43 -12.42
N VAL A 330 18.53 -25.50 -12.61
CA VAL A 330 19.45 -24.40 -12.31
C VAL A 330 19.77 -23.58 -13.57
N PHE A 331 19.67 -22.26 -13.46
CA PHE A 331 20.02 -21.27 -14.48
C PHE A 331 21.17 -20.38 -14.02
N VAL A 332 22.04 -19.96 -14.94
CA VAL A 332 23.11 -18.98 -14.72
C VAL A 332 23.29 -18.03 -15.90
N GLU A 333 23.80 -16.83 -15.66
CA GLU A 333 24.03 -15.83 -16.70
C GLU A 333 25.00 -16.34 -17.80
N ALA A 334 24.61 -16.16 -19.07
CA ALA A 334 25.25 -16.77 -20.24
C ALA A 334 26.75 -16.46 -20.39
N ASP A 335 27.19 -15.27 -19.98
CA ASP A 335 28.59 -14.83 -20.08
C ASP A 335 29.48 -15.30 -18.91
N ARG A 336 28.89 -15.91 -17.88
CA ARG A 336 29.57 -16.19 -16.58
C ARG A 336 30.00 -17.64 -16.36
N SER A 337 29.85 -18.50 -17.36
CA SER A 337 30.08 -19.94 -17.24
C SER A 337 30.76 -20.50 -18.50
N LYS A 338 32.08 -20.36 -18.56
CA LYS A 338 32.88 -20.95 -19.66
C LYS A 338 32.90 -22.48 -19.58
N ASP A 339 32.75 -23.04 -18.37
CA ASP A 339 32.64 -24.47 -18.10
C ASP A 339 31.33 -24.74 -17.35
N LEU A 340 30.22 -24.80 -18.08
CA LEU A 340 28.94 -25.19 -17.51
C LEU A 340 28.98 -26.68 -17.17
N ASN A 341 28.60 -27.03 -15.94
CA ASN A 341 28.08 -28.36 -15.68
C ASN A 341 26.94 -28.61 -16.72
N PRO A 342 26.95 -29.73 -17.46
CA PRO A 342 25.96 -30.03 -18.52
C PRO A 342 24.50 -29.93 -18.05
N GLN A 343 24.26 -30.05 -16.74
CA GLN A 343 22.94 -30.00 -16.13
C GLN A 343 22.45 -28.55 -15.82
N VAL A 344 23.31 -27.54 -15.98
CA VAL A 344 22.98 -26.13 -15.75
C VAL A 344 22.63 -25.43 -17.06
N ARG A 345 21.59 -24.59 -17.04
CA ARG A 345 21.09 -23.88 -18.23
C ARG A 345 21.53 -22.42 -18.24
N ARG A 346 21.64 -21.83 -19.43
CA ARG A 346 21.91 -20.40 -19.59
C ARG A 346 20.63 -19.59 -19.40
N PHE A 347 20.73 -18.54 -18.60
CA PHE A 347 19.71 -17.53 -18.42
C PHE A 347 19.80 -16.48 -19.52
N HIS A 348 18.64 -16.05 -20.01
CA HIS A 348 18.46 -14.91 -20.90
C HIS A 348 17.14 -14.22 -20.54
N GLU A 349 16.96 -12.97 -20.94
CA GLU A 349 15.83 -12.11 -20.53
C GLU A 349 14.44 -12.73 -20.83
N GLY A 350 14.32 -13.47 -21.93
CA GLY A 350 13.10 -14.23 -22.26
C GLY A 350 12.70 -15.33 -21.26
N LEU A 351 13.54 -15.63 -20.25
CA LEU A 351 13.25 -16.62 -19.20
C LEU A 351 12.83 -15.99 -17.87
N CYS A 352 12.76 -14.65 -17.74
CA CYS A 352 12.43 -14.00 -16.47
C CYS A 352 11.15 -14.56 -15.84
N ASP A 353 10.10 -14.79 -16.63
CA ASP A 353 8.79 -15.27 -16.14
C ASP A 353 8.78 -16.76 -15.79
N LYS A 354 9.89 -17.48 -16.05
CA LYS A 354 10.03 -18.91 -15.78
C LYS A 354 10.88 -19.20 -14.55
N ILE A 355 11.49 -18.19 -13.94
CA ILE A 355 12.32 -18.35 -12.73
C ILE A 355 11.41 -18.28 -11.50
N ASN A 356 11.61 -19.18 -10.54
CA ASN A 356 10.84 -19.25 -9.30
C ASN A 356 11.62 -18.73 -8.08
N LEU A 357 12.96 -18.71 -8.15
CA LEU A 357 13.83 -18.28 -7.07
C LEU A 357 15.10 -17.68 -7.67
N VAL A 358 15.58 -16.57 -7.10
CA VAL A 358 16.87 -15.97 -7.42
C VAL A 358 17.79 -16.12 -6.22
N ILE A 359 18.97 -16.72 -6.41
CA ILE A 359 20.00 -16.84 -5.38
C ILE A 359 21.18 -15.94 -5.77
N THR A 360 21.59 -15.06 -4.87
CA THR A 360 22.80 -14.24 -5.07
C THR A 360 23.93 -14.71 -4.17
N LEU A 361 25.14 -14.79 -4.75
CA LEU A 361 26.39 -15.15 -4.07
C LEU A 361 27.37 -13.98 -4.22
N GLY A 362 27.45 -13.12 -3.20
CA GLY A 362 28.32 -11.94 -3.21
C GLY A 362 27.78 -10.82 -2.32
N GLY A 363 28.23 -9.58 -2.55
CA GLY A 363 27.75 -8.42 -1.77
C GLY A 363 26.50 -7.75 -2.34
N ASP A 364 26.15 -6.58 -1.79
CA ASP A 364 24.98 -5.80 -2.23
C ASP A 364 25.04 -5.43 -3.72
N GLY A 365 26.23 -5.19 -4.28
CA GLY A 365 26.40 -4.98 -5.73
C GLY A 365 25.97 -6.18 -6.59
N THR A 366 26.12 -7.41 -6.09
CA THR A 366 25.61 -8.61 -6.77
C THR A 366 24.08 -8.66 -6.71
N VAL A 367 23.48 -8.20 -5.61
CA VAL A 367 22.03 -8.09 -5.48
C VAL A 367 21.46 -7.05 -6.44
N ILE A 368 22.04 -5.86 -6.49
CA ILE A 368 21.66 -4.80 -7.44
C ILE A 368 21.77 -5.31 -8.88
N TRP A 369 22.84 -6.03 -9.20
CA TRP A 369 22.99 -6.66 -10.52
C TRP A 369 21.84 -7.64 -10.80
N ALA A 370 21.52 -8.53 -9.85
CA ALA A 370 20.44 -9.49 -10.01
C ALA A 370 19.09 -8.78 -10.23
N ILE A 371 18.81 -7.71 -9.49
CA ILE A 371 17.60 -6.89 -9.66
C ILE A 371 17.57 -6.26 -11.06
N SER A 372 18.72 -5.83 -11.58
CA SER A 372 18.85 -5.25 -12.92
C SER A 372 18.53 -6.23 -14.06
N LEU A 373 18.46 -7.54 -13.80
CA LEU A 373 18.00 -8.54 -14.77
C LEU A 373 16.46 -8.56 -14.91
N PHE A 374 15.73 -7.97 -13.94
CA PHE A 374 14.26 -7.95 -13.88
C PHE A 374 13.73 -6.50 -13.92
N LYS A 375 14.22 -5.67 -14.85
CA LYS A 375 13.94 -4.22 -14.86
C LYS A 375 12.46 -3.88 -15.02
N HIS A 376 11.70 -4.67 -15.77
CA HIS A 376 10.34 -4.33 -16.20
C HIS A 376 9.35 -5.45 -15.87
N LYS A 377 9.79 -6.35 -15.00
CA LYS A 377 9.10 -7.58 -14.66
C LYS A 377 9.16 -7.78 -13.16
N SER A 378 8.19 -8.55 -12.69
CA SER A 378 8.19 -9.09 -11.33
C SER A 378 9.46 -9.90 -11.11
N MET A 379 10.18 -9.58 -10.04
CA MET A 379 11.33 -10.38 -9.63
C MET A 379 10.83 -11.54 -8.77
N PRO A 380 11.28 -12.78 -9.02
CA PRO A 380 11.02 -13.90 -8.11
C PRO A 380 11.65 -13.65 -6.74
N PRO A 381 11.23 -14.39 -5.69
CA PRO A 381 11.86 -14.33 -4.37
C PRO A 381 13.40 -14.37 -4.46
N LEU A 382 14.04 -13.43 -3.79
CA LEU A 382 15.47 -13.24 -3.75
C LEU A 382 16.03 -13.80 -2.44
N LEU A 383 16.98 -14.72 -2.54
CA LEU A 383 17.78 -15.23 -1.43
C LEU A 383 19.22 -14.75 -1.59
N ALA A 384 19.68 -13.88 -0.70
CA ALA A 384 20.97 -13.21 -0.83
C ALA A 384 22.01 -13.65 0.20
N PHE A 385 23.11 -14.25 -0.27
CA PHE A 385 24.24 -14.68 0.54
C PHE A 385 25.44 -13.76 0.37
N ASN A 386 25.93 -13.20 1.48
CA ASN A 386 27.22 -12.54 1.53
C ASN A 386 28.39 -13.55 1.49
N MET A 387 29.49 -13.12 0.90
CA MET A 387 30.75 -13.86 0.80
C MET A 387 31.89 -13.01 1.37
N GLY A 388 31.74 -12.61 2.64
CA GLY A 388 32.63 -11.65 3.32
C GLY A 388 31.90 -10.91 4.43
N SER A 389 32.02 -9.58 4.47
CA SER A 389 31.25 -8.74 5.39
C SER A 389 29.76 -8.73 5.02
N LEU A 390 28.90 -8.78 6.05
CA LEU A 390 27.45 -8.67 5.94
C LEU A 390 27.09 -7.30 5.33
N GLY A 391 26.33 -7.28 4.23
CA GLY A 391 25.79 -6.06 3.62
C GLY A 391 24.37 -5.76 4.10
N PHE A 392 23.77 -4.69 3.59
CA PHE A 392 22.41 -4.29 3.94
C PHE A 392 21.34 -5.09 3.20
N MET A 393 21.63 -5.52 1.97
CA MET A 393 20.71 -6.34 1.14
C MET A 393 20.98 -7.84 1.27
N THR A 394 22.16 -8.22 1.74
CA THR A 394 22.59 -9.62 1.88
C THR A 394 22.25 -10.15 3.27
N SER A 395 21.18 -10.94 3.37
CA SER A 395 20.62 -11.39 4.65
C SER A 395 21.39 -12.54 5.30
N TYR A 396 22.12 -13.37 4.53
CA TYR A 396 22.70 -14.63 5.05
C TYR A 396 24.19 -14.73 4.78
N ASN A 397 24.94 -15.33 5.70
CA ASN A 397 26.33 -15.69 5.47
C ASN A 397 26.43 -17.01 4.71
N VAL A 398 27.33 -17.09 3.73
CA VAL A 398 27.58 -18.30 2.94
C VAL A 398 27.99 -19.52 3.77
N ALA A 399 28.54 -19.33 4.98
CA ALA A 399 28.83 -20.41 5.92
C ALA A 399 27.59 -21.23 6.28
N ASN A 400 26.41 -20.60 6.32
CA ASN A 400 25.14 -21.23 6.68
C ASN A 400 24.32 -21.61 5.44
N LEU A 401 24.94 -21.68 4.25
CA LEU A 401 24.24 -21.88 2.98
C LEU A 401 23.35 -23.11 2.96
N THR A 402 23.86 -24.27 3.40
CA THR A 402 23.09 -25.52 3.40
C THR A 402 21.89 -25.44 4.33
N GLU A 403 22.07 -24.92 5.55
CA GLU A 403 20.99 -24.78 6.54
C GLU A 403 19.88 -23.86 6.03
N VAL A 404 20.25 -22.69 5.49
CA VAL A 404 19.30 -21.71 4.94
C VAL A 404 18.54 -22.30 3.75
N LEU A 405 19.24 -23.02 2.85
CA LEU A 405 18.59 -23.68 1.74
C LEU A 405 17.68 -24.82 2.20
N ASP A 406 18.05 -25.61 3.20
CA ASP A 406 17.18 -26.65 3.74
C ASP A 406 15.92 -26.02 4.31
N GLN A 407 16.02 -24.93 5.08
CA GLN A 407 14.85 -24.20 5.59
C GLN A 407 13.96 -23.69 4.45
N VAL A 408 14.53 -23.08 3.41
CA VAL A 408 13.77 -22.56 2.26
C VAL A 408 13.06 -23.66 1.48
N PHE A 409 13.72 -24.80 1.24
CA PHE A 409 13.16 -25.88 0.41
C PHE A 409 12.28 -26.86 1.19
N THR A 410 12.40 -26.96 2.51
CA THR A 410 11.57 -27.84 3.33
C THR A 410 10.34 -27.14 3.92
N SER A 411 10.38 -25.80 4.02
CA SER A 411 9.26 -25.04 4.54
C SER A 411 8.08 -25.05 3.57
N PRO A 412 6.83 -25.27 4.05
CA PRO A 412 5.63 -25.17 3.21
C PRO A 412 5.36 -23.73 2.74
N SER A 413 5.85 -22.74 3.48
CA SER A 413 5.77 -21.32 3.14
C SER A 413 6.94 -20.54 3.72
N ILE A 414 7.46 -19.58 2.96
CA ILE A 414 8.64 -18.77 3.29
C ILE A 414 8.22 -17.30 3.43
N HIS A 415 8.67 -16.61 4.47
CA HIS A 415 8.44 -15.18 4.60
C HIS A 415 9.32 -14.37 3.64
N VAL A 416 8.71 -13.40 2.96
CA VAL A 416 9.37 -12.45 2.06
C VAL A 416 8.97 -11.02 2.40
N ASP A 417 9.97 -10.15 2.50
CA ASP A 417 9.77 -8.72 2.71
C ASP A 417 9.93 -7.98 1.38
N LEU A 418 8.96 -7.13 1.04
CA LEU A 418 9.01 -6.34 -0.20
C LEU A 418 9.90 -5.12 -0.01
N MET A 419 11.02 -5.08 -0.74
CA MET A 419 11.85 -3.90 -0.87
C MET A 419 11.37 -3.07 -2.07
N SER A 420 11.06 -1.78 -1.85
CA SER A 420 10.61 -0.90 -2.92
C SER A 420 11.72 -0.62 -3.95
N ARG A 421 11.32 -0.34 -5.19
CA ARG A 421 12.19 0.21 -6.24
C ARG A 421 11.66 1.58 -6.65
N LEU A 422 12.51 2.48 -7.11
CA LEU A 422 12.09 3.69 -7.81
C LEU A 422 11.99 3.41 -9.31
N LYS A 423 11.10 4.11 -10.00
CA LYS A 423 11.07 4.24 -11.45
C LYS A 423 11.24 5.71 -11.82
N CYS A 424 12.07 5.99 -12.81
CA CYS A 424 12.21 7.31 -13.41
C CYS A 424 11.79 7.32 -14.88
N HIS A 425 11.24 8.46 -15.31
CA HIS A 425 10.81 8.68 -16.69
C HIS A 425 11.11 10.14 -17.10
N VAL A 426 11.90 10.33 -18.15
CA VAL A 426 12.20 11.66 -18.71
C VAL A 426 11.06 12.11 -19.62
N LYS A 427 10.51 13.30 -19.39
CA LYS A 427 9.48 13.91 -20.25
C LYS A 427 10.06 14.33 -21.60
N ASP A 428 9.27 14.23 -22.67
CA ASP A 428 9.57 14.67 -24.05
C ASP A 428 10.67 13.94 -24.82
N ILE A 429 11.21 12.82 -24.32
CA ILE A 429 12.06 11.90 -25.08
C ILE A 429 11.29 10.59 -25.29
N SER A 430 10.99 10.23 -26.55
CA SER A 430 10.29 9.00 -26.94
C SER A 430 10.77 7.77 -26.15
N GLU A 431 9.89 7.09 -25.41
CA GLU A 431 9.93 5.73 -24.79
C GLU A 431 11.25 5.12 -24.23
N LYS A 432 12.40 5.79 -24.35
CA LYS A 432 13.76 5.21 -24.20
C LYS A 432 14.53 5.76 -23.01
N ALA A 433 14.00 6.72 -22.27
CA ALA A 433 14.67 7.33 -21.12
C ALA A 433 13.91 7.02 -19.82
N TRP A 434 13.83 5.73 -19.50
CA TRP A 434 13.25 5.24 -18.26
C TRP A 434 14.18 4.21 -17.62
N GLY A 435 14.16 4.14 -16.29
CA GLY A 435 14.96 3.17 -15.55
C GLY A 435 14.41 2.91 -14.16
N GLN A 436 14.90 1.87 -13.52
CA GLN A 436 14.51 1.51 -12.16
C GLN A 436 15.72 1.40 -11.26
N ALA A 437 15.59 1.92 -10.04
CA ALA A 437 16.63 1.88 -9.01
C ALA A 437 16.15 1.10 -7.79
N ALA A 438 16.96 0.18 -7.30
CA ALA A 438 16.74 -0.48 -6.01
C ALA A 438 17.21 0.39 -4.84
N ASN A 439 18.31 1.12 -5.03
CA ASN A 439 18.86 2.01 -4.01
C ASN A 439 18.49 3.46 -4.31
N GLU A 440 19.05 4.05 -5.37
CA GLU A 440 18.87 5.47 -5.63
C GLU A 440 18.98 5.87 -7.11
N ILE A 441 18.33 7.00 -7.40
CA ILE A 441 18.56 7.81 -8.59
C ILE A 441 19.41 9.00 -8.15
N CYS A 442 20.66 9.05 -8.63
CA CYS A 442 21.61 10.11 -8.38
C CYS A 442 21.58 11.13 -9.52
N ILE A 443 21.27 12.38 -9.21
CA ILE A 443 21.31 13.47 -10.18
C ILE A 443 22.50 14.36 -9.81
N ASP A 444 23.57 14.33 -10.61
CA ASP A 444 24.82 15.04 -10.34
C ASP A 444 25.21 16.02 -11.46
N ARG A 445 26.11 16.95 -11.16
CA ARG A 445 26.66 17.93 -12.13
C ARG A 445 27.56 17.32 -13.21
N GLY A 446 27.87 16.03 -13.12
CA GLY A 446 28.80 15.31 -13.98
C GLY A 446 30.18 15.97 -14.05
N PRO A 447 30.80 16.07 -15.24
CA PRO A 447 32.12 16.67 -15.39
C PRO A 447 32.08 18.21 -15.34
N GLY A 448 30.91 18.84 -15.21
CA GLY A 448 30.77 20.29 -15.19
C GLY A 448 31.36 20.92 -13.93
N VAL A 449 32.06 22.05 -14.07
CA VAL A 449 32.69 22.78 -12.95
C VAL A 449 31.70 23.68 -12.20
N SER A 450 30.65 24.14 -12.88
CA SER A 450 29.60 24.96 -12.27
C SER A 450 28.71 24.14 -11.34
N LEU A 451 28.10 24.80 -10.35
CA LEU A 451 27.04 24.19 -9.53
C LEU A 451 25.85 23.81 -10.40
N LEU A 452 25.26 22.65 -10.08
CA LEU A 452 24.02 22.21 -10.69
C LEU A 452 22.84 22.90 -10.03
N GLU A 453 21.87 23.31 -10.83
CA GLU A 453 20.61 23.90 -10.40
C GLU A 453 19.46 23.00 -10.86
N LEU A 454 18.61 22.59 -9.92
CA LEU A 454 17.46 21.71 -10.16
C LEU A 454 16.22 22.28 -9.47
N GLU A 455 15.13 22.42 -10.22
CA GLU A 455 13.81 22.66 -9.64
C GLU A 455 13.21 21.32 -9.21
N VAL A 456 12.83 21.21 -7.94
CA VAL A 456 12.22 20.00 -7.35
C VAL A 456 10.75 20.28 -7.09
N TYR A 457 9.88 19.54 -7.76
CA TYR A 457 8.43 19.62 -7.57
C TYR A 457 7.91 18.35 -6.91
N LEU A 458 6.96 18.51 -5.99
CA LEU A 458 6.25 17.41 -5.34
C LEU A 458 4.78 17.49 -5.77
N ASN A 459 4.27 16.45 -6.42
CA ASN A 459 2.91 16.40 -6.96
C ASN A 459 2.52 17.61 -7.84
N GLY A 460 3.51 18.23 -8.49
CA GLY A 460 3.34 19.41 -9.36
C GLY A 460 3.59 20.77 -8.69
N GLU A 461 3.73 20.83 -7.37
CA GLU A 461 4.05 22.07 -6.65
C GLU A 461 5.56 22.24 -6.45
N LEU A 462 6.08 23.44 -6.68
CA LEU A 462 7.50 23.73 -6.52
C LEU A 462 7.84 23.68 -5.02
N CYS A 463 8.66 22.70 -4.63
CA CYS A 463 9.13 22.56 -3.26
C CYS A 463 10.37 23.41 -3.01
N THR A 464 11.40 23.26 -3.84
CA THR A 464 12.63 24.02 -3.71
C THR A 464 13.44 24.02 -5.00
N THR A 465 14.42 24.92 -5.09
CA THR A 465 15.47 24.88 -6.11
C THR A 465 16.77 24.42 -5.47
N ALA A 466 17.18 23.19 -5.77
CA ALA A 466 18.40 22.58 -5.27
C ALA A 466 19.60 23.11 -6.07
N ILE A 467 20.52 23.80 -5.39
CA ILE A 467 21.77 24.28 -5.96
C ILE A 467 22.93 23.62 -5.20
N GLY A 468 23.79 22.89 -5.91
CA GLY A 468 24.89 22.15 -5.29
C GLY A 468 25.61 21.21 -6.26
N ASP A 469 26.22 20.16 -5.72
CA ASP A 469 26.84 19.10 -6.53
C ASP A 469 25.80 18.15 -7.13
N GLY A 470 24.67 17.95 -6.45
CA GLY A 470 23.61 17.08 -6.91
C GLY A 470 22.48 16.82 -5.91
N LEU A 471 21.63 15.86 -6.25
CA LEU A 471 20.47 15.43 -5.49
C LEU A 471 20.30 13.90 -5.63
N LEU A 472 20.04 13.23 -4.51
CA LEU A 472 19.71 11.81 -4.46
C LEU A 472 18.23 11.65 -4.20
N ILE A 473 17.58 10.77 -4.97
CA ILE A 473 16.26 10.24 -4.65
C ILE A 473 16.44 8.77 -4.35
N ALA A 474 16.24 8.35 -3.11
CA ALA A 474 16.57 7.01 -2.64
C ALA A 474 15.35 6.27 -2.07
N THR A 475 15.39 4.94 -2.16
CA THR A 475 14.47 4.04 -1.45
C THR A 475 14.91 3.90 0.02
N PRO A 476 14.08 3.30 0.89
CA PRO A 476 14.49 2.91 2.24
C PRO A 476 15.70 1.97 2.23
N CYS A 477 15.85 1.11 1.21
CA CYS A 477 17.02 0.26 1.05
C CYS A 477 18.28 1.09 0.74
N GLY A 478 18.18 2.03 -0.21
CA GLY A 478 19.24 2.98 -0.56
C GLY A 478 19.59 4.00 0.53
N SER A 479 18.78 4.09 1.59
CA SER A 479 19.07 4.95 2.75
C SER A 479 20.40 4.64 3.43
N THR A 480 20.91 3.42 3.27
CA THR A 480 22.17 2.92 3.83
C THR A 480 23.35 2.96 2.83
N ALA A 481 23.08 3.36 1.58
CA ALA A 481 24.05 3.44 0.50
C ALA A 481 24.57 4.88 0.33
N TYR A 482 24.48 5.45 -0.88
CA TYR A 482 25.04 6.77 -1.14
C TYR A 482 24.29 7.88 -0.37
N SER A 483 22.99 7.71 -0.14
CA SER A 483 22.18 8.63 0.68
C SER A 483 22.76 8.81 2.09
N LEU A 484 23.20 7.73 2.74
CA LEU A 484 23.83 7.81 4.06
C LEU A 484 25.11 8.68 4.03
N SER A 485 25.94 8.46 3.01
CA SER A 485 27.19 9.20 2.83
C SER A 485 26.97 10.70 2.58
N ALA A 486 25.87 11.04 1.91
CA ALA A 486 25.44 12.42 1.69
C ALA A 486 24.72 13.06 2.90
N GLY A 487 24.59 12.34 4.02
CA GLY A 487 23.99 12.84 5.26
C GLY A 487 22.50 12.56 5.42
N GLY A 488 21.93 11.67 4.59
CA GLY A 488 20.56 11.18 4.74
C GLY A 488 20.38 10.24 5.94
N SER A 489 19.14 10.11 6.41
CA SER A 489 18.78 9.22 7.52
C SER A 489 18.74 7.76 7.10
N ILE A 490 19.07 6.85 8.02
CA ILE A 490 18.88 5.40 7.87
C ILE A 490 17.40 5.06 8.07
N VAL A 491 16.82 4.31 7.15
CA VAL A 491 15.40 3.95 7.16
C VAL A 491 15.24 2.44 7.05
N HIS A 492 14.37 1.87 7.87
CA HIS A 492 14.04 0.44 7.81
C HIS A 492 13.31 0.11 6.49
N HIS A 493 13.64 -1.02 5.84
CA HIS A 493 13.10 -1.38 4.53
C HIS A 493 11.57 -1.49 4.49
N GLY A 494 10.94 -1.82 5.61
CA GLY A 494 9.49 -1.90 5.76
C GLY A 494 8.75 -0.55 5.82
N VAL A 495 9.46 0.59 5.90
CA VAL A 495 8.83 1.92 5.94
C VAL A 495 8.48 2.37 4.51
N PRO A 496 7.20 2.64 4.19
CA PRO A 496 6.79 3.08 2.86
C PRO A 496 7.16 4.56 2.65
N ALA A 497 8.38 4.82 2.17
CA ALA A 497 8.88 6.18 1.99
C ALA A 497 9.85 6.33 0.81
N ILE A 498 10.03 7.58 0.36
CA ILE A 498 11.08 8.02 -0.56
C ILE A 498 11.94 9.06 0.16
N LEU A 499 13.26 8.98 0.00
CA LEU A 499 14.21 9.93 0.56
C LEU A 499 14.68 10.90 -0.52
N ILE A 500 14.74 12.19 -0.19
CA ILE A 500 15.44 13.21 -0.98
C ILE A 500 16.64 13.68 -0.16
N THR A 501 17.85 13.46 -0.66
CA THR A 501 19.09 13.83 0.03
C THR A 501 19.96 14.71 -0.88
N PRO A 502 20.17 15.99 -0.55
CA PRO A 502 21.04 16.85 -1.36
C PRO A 502 22.52 16.48 -1.22
N ILE A 503 23.27 16.62 -2.30
CA ILE A 503 24.73 16.43 -2.31
C ILE A 503 25.39 17.81 -2.29
N CYS A 504 26.08 18.11 -1.19
CA CYS A 504 26.79 19.37 -0.96
C CYS A 504 25.98 20.62 -1.40
N PRO A 505 24.76 20.83 -0.84
CA PRO A 505 23.93 21.97 -1.22
C PRO A 505 24.58 23.28 -0.80
N HIS A 506 24.53 24.29 -1.66
CA HIS A 506 24.97 25.65 -1.35
C HIS A 506 24.04 26.33 -0.33
N SER A 507 22.77 25.92 -0.28
CA SER A 507 21.82 26.38 0.74
C SER A 507 22.03 25.63 2.05
N LEU A 508 22.29 26.36 3.14
CA LEU A 508 22.47 25.80 4.49
C LEU A 508 21.17 25.22 5.10
N SER A 509 20.01 25.63 4.57
CA SER A 509 18.69 25.18 5.06
C SER A 509 18.17 23.95 4.34
N PHE A 510 18.79 23.51 3.23
CA PHE A 510 18.31 22.35 2.49
C PHE A 510 18.79 21.06 3.16
N ARG A 511 17.87 20.43 3.91
CA ARG A 511 18.10 19.19 4.65
C ARG A 511 17.53 17.98 3.89
N PRO A 512 17.99 16.75 4.19
CA PRO A 512 17.34 15.55 3.71
C PRO A 512 15.87 15.50 4.15
N ILE A 513 14.99 15.01 3.26
CA ILE A 513 13.55 14.93 3.48
C ILE A 513 13.09 13.49 3.25
N LEU A 514 12.22 13.00 4.14
CA LEU A 514 11.53 11.73 3.99
C LEU A 514 10.08 12.02 3.58
N LEU A 515 9.62 11.42 2.48
CA LEU A 515 8.29 11.62 1.92
C LEU A 515 7.53 10.30 1.86
N PRO A 516 6.18 10.32 1.89
CA PRO A 516 5.38 9.14 1.59
C PRO A 516 5.69 8.57 0.20
N ASP A 517 5.61 7.25 0.05
CA ASP A 517 5.85 6.54 -1.22
C ASP A 517 4.83 6.84 -2.33
N SER A 518 3.72 7.52 -2.00
CA SER A 518 2.69 7.97 -2.93
C SER A 518 3.06 9.25 -3.70
N VAL A 519 4.11 9.96 -3.28
CA VAL A 519 4.49 11.24 -3.89
C VAL A 519 5.14 11.00 -5.26
N THR A 520 4.76 11.85 -6.24
CA THR A 520 5.47 11.98 -7.51
C THR A 520 6.46 13.13 -7.40
N ILE A 521 7.75 12.84 -7.58
CA ILE A 521 8.82 13.84 -7.55
C ILE A 521 9.17 14.20 -8.99
N THR A 522 9.02 15.45 -9.39
CA THR A 522 9.48 15.93 -10.69
C THR A 522 10.75 16.74 -10.50
N ILE A 523 11.81 16.34 -11.18
CA ILE A 523 13.08 17.05 -11.23
C ILE A 523 13.19 17.73 -12.58
N LYS A 524 13.38 19.05 -12.60
CA LYS A 524 13.55 19.83 -13.81
C LYS A 524 14.87 20.57 -13.79
N VAL A 525 15.57 20.55 -14.92
CA VAL A 525 16.75 21.38 -15.14
C VAL A 525 16.28 22.68 -15.77
N PRO A 526 16.46 23.86 -15.14
CA PRO A 526 16.05 25.13 -15.73
C PRO A 526 16.68 25.35 -17.12
N GLU A 527 15.96 26.00 -18.03
CA GLU A 527 16.46 26.29 -19.39
C GLU A 527 17.70 27.19 -19.37
N ASN A 528 17.72 28.14 -18.44
CA ASN A 528 18.82 29.08 -18.18
C ASN A 528 19.95 28.48 -17.33
N SER A 529 19.87 27.20 -16.92
CA SER A 529 20.91 26.56 -16.12
C SER A 529 22.25 26.53 -16.87
N ARG A 530 23.35 26.72 -16.15
CA ARG A 530 24.70 26.78 -16.74
C ARG A 530 25.20 25.43 -17.25
N ILE A 531 24.67 24.33 -16.73
CA ILE A 531 25.07 22.97 -17.09
C ILE A 531 23.85 22.05 -17.16
N PRO A 532 23.90 20.99 -17.98
CA PRO A 532 22.93 19.91 -17.91
C PRO A 532 23.15 19.06 -16.64
N ALA A 533 22.15 18.27 -16.26
CA ALA A 533 22.30 17.29 -15.19
C ALA A 533 22.68 15.92 -15.75
N TRP A 534 23.28 15.08 -14.91
CA TRP A 534 23.52 13.69 -15.22
C TRP A 534 22.80 12.79 -14.22
N VAL A 535 22.07 11.81 -14.73
CA VAL A 535 21.27 10.89 -13.94
C VAL A 535 21.97 9.53 -13.92
N GLY A 536 22.34 9.07 -12.74
CA GLY A 536 22.85 7.75 -12.44
C GLY A 536 21.78 6.89 -11.76
N ILE A 537 21.65 5.63 -12.15
CA ILE A 537 20.72 4.65 -11.56
C ILE A 537 21.55 3.53 -10.93
N ASP A 538 21.42 3.37 -9.60
CA ASP A 538 22.15 2.40 -8.78
C ASP A 538 23.67 2.33 -9.08
N GLY A 539 24.28 3.47 -9.45
CA GLY A 539 25.70 3.55 -9.78
C GLY A 539 26.14 2.85 -11.10
N HIS A 540 25.22 2.31 -11.89
CA HIS A 540 25.55 1.57 -13.12
C HIS A 540 25.18 2.30 -14.41
N SER A 541 23.89 2.65 -14.58
CA SER A 541 23.41 3.30 -15.81
C SER A 541 23.48 4.81 -15.65
N LYS A 542 24.12 5.51 -16.61
CA LYS A 542 24.24 6.97 -16.59
C LYS A 542 23.73 7.58 -17.90
N PHE A 543 22.84 8.56 -17.80
CA PHE A 543 22.37 9.33 -18.96
C PHE A 543 22.30 10.82 -18.64
N LYS A 544 22.22 11.64 -19.68
CA LYS A 544 22.21 13.09 -19.58
C LYS A 544 20.77 13.62 -19.59
N LEU A 545 20.43 14.48 -18.63
CA LEU A 545 19.19 15.25 -18.61
C LEU A 545 19.48 16.66 -19.13
N ALA A 546 18.92 16.98 -20.29
CA ALA A 546 19.15 18.26 -20.97
C ALA A 546 18.54 19.43 -20.18
N ARG A 547 18.99 20.66 -20.49
CA ARG A 547 18.36 21.88 -19.97
C ARG A 547 16.93 21.99 -20.50
N GLY A 548 16.02 22.49 -19.68
CA GLY A 548 14.59 22.53 -19.98
C GLY A 548 13.88 21.18 -19.82
N ALA A 549 14.62 20.06 -19.82
CA ALA A 549 14.02 18.74 -19.64
C ALA A 549 13.67 18.49 -18.17
N SER A 550 12.69 17.60 -17.98
CA SER A 550 12.26 17.16 -16.66
C SER A 550 12.13 15.64 -16.59
N MET A 551 12.24 15.10 -15.38
CA MET A 551 12.17 13.69 -15.08
C MET A 551 11.24 13.48 -13.90
N ASP A 552 10.27 12.59 -14.06
CA ASP A 552 9.41 12.15 -12.97
C ASP A 552 10.02 10.92 -12.30
N VAL A 553 9.98 10.89 -10.98
CA VAL A 553 10.40 9.78 -10.14
C VAL A 553 9.25 9.38 -9.22
N THR A 554 8.95 8.09 -9.21
CA THR A 554 7.88 7.48 -8.41
C THR A 554 8.33 6.11 -7.91
N VAL A 555 7.63 5.52 -6.94
CA VAL A 555 7.84 4.11 -6.61
C VAL A 555 7.38 3.21 -7.77
N SER A 556 8.19 2.20 -8.06
CA SER A 556 7.94 1.17 -9.07
C SER A 556 6.88 0.18 -8.60
N ASN A 557 6.12 -0.33 -9.56
CA ASN A 557 5.05 -1.31 -9.32
C ASN A 557 5.61 -2.73 -9.12
N TYR A 558 6.91 -2.89 -9.26
CA TYR A 558 7.60 -4.17 -9.19
C TYR A 558 8.60 -4.13 -8.03
N PRO A 559 8.19 -4.38 -6.79
CA PRO A 559 9.12 -4.47 -5.66
C PRO A 559 10.01 -5.72 -5.76
N VAL A 560 11.03 -5.79 -4.92
CA VAL A 560 11.93 -6.94 -4.81
C VAL A 560 11.51 -7.77 -3.58
N PRO A 561 10.99 -9.00 -3.77
CA PRO A 561 10.65 -9.88 -2.65
C PRO A 561 11.91 -10.50 -2.06
N ASN A 562 12.36 -10.01 -0.92
CA ASN A 562 13.55 -10.49 -0.22
C ASN A 562 13.19 -11.58 0.80
N ILE A 563 13.77 -12.77 0.68
CA ILE A 563 13.53 -13.86 1.63
C ILE A 563 14.13 -13.51 2.99
N ASN A 564 13.28 -13.45 4.00
CA ASN A 564 13.66 -13.19 5.38
C ASN A 564 13.13 -14.30 6.29
N LEU A 565 14.01 -15.23 6.67
CA LEU A 565 13.70 -16.35 7.55
C LEU A 565 13.51 -15.89 9.00
N ASN A 566 14.08 -14.74 9.36
CA ASN A 566 13.99 -14.14 10.70
C ASN A 566 13.33 -12.75 10.61
N HIS A 567 12.00 -12.71 10.64
CA HIS A 567 11.16 -11.50 10.51
C HIS A 567 11.30 -10.48 11.68
N ASP A 568 12.32 -10.58 12.51
CA ASP A 568 12.50 -9.68 13.66
C ASP A 568 13.24 -8.40 13.25
N ILE A 569 12.73 -7.24 13.69
CA ILE A 569 13.43 -5.94 13.63
C ILE A 569 14.82 -6.05 14.29
N ALA A 570 14.96 -6.91 15.30
CA ALA A 570 16.26 -7.19 15.94
C ALA A 570 17.31 -7.70 14.94
N SER A 571 16.93 -8.44 13.90
CA SER A 571 17.82 -8.91 12.83
C SER A 571 18.35 -7.74 11.99
N TRP A 572 17.49 -6.77 11.66
CA TRP A 572 17.90 -5.54 10.96
C TRP A 572 18.79 -4.65 11.84
N LEU A 573 18.46 -4.49 13.13
CA LEU A 573 19.30 -3.76 14.09
C LEU A 573 20.66 -4.43 14.31
N GLY A 574 20.69 -5.77 14.39
CA GLY A 574 21.94 -6.54 14.48
C GLY A 574 22.84 -6.29 13.27
N ARG A 575 22.26 -6.25 12.06
CA ARG A 575 22.97 -5.88 10.83
C ARG A 575 23.54 -4.47 10.91
N LEU A 576 22.73 -3.48 11.30
CA LEU A 576 23.19 -2.11 11.46
C LEU A 576 24.35 -1.99 12.45
N ASN A 577 24.23 -2.63 13.62
CA ASN A 577 25.27 -2.60 14.64
C ASN A 577 26.58 -3.22 14.13
N ASN A 578 26.51 -4.33 13.39
CA ASN A 578 27.69 -5.01 12.84
C ASN A 578 28.37 -4.18 11.72
N ILE A 579 27.59 -3.49 10.88
CA ILE A 579 28.12 -2.72 9.75
C ILE A 579 28.67 -1.37 10.21
N LEU A 580 27.94 -0.68 11.11
CA LEU A 580 28.28 0.68 11.55
C LEU A 580 29.10 0.73 12.84
N GLY A 581 29.29 -0.41 13.52
CA GLY A 581 30.09 -0.50 14.74
C GLY A 581 29.54 0.32 15.92
N TRP A 582 28.22 0.56 15.98
CA TRP A 582 27.60 1.46 16.98
C TRP A 582 27.95 1.10 18.44
N ASN A 583 28.19 -0.17 18.72
CA ASN A 583 28.45 -0.69 20.07
C ASN A 583 29.91 -1.13 20.31
N ASP A 584 30.84 -0.90 19.38
CA ASP A 584 32.25 -1.30 19.55
C ASP A 584 33.05 -0.38 20.49
N ARG A 585 32.45 0.69 20.99
CA ARG A 585 33.11 1.63 21.89
C ARG A 585 33.32 0.98 23.27
N ARG A 586 34.56 0.99 23.77
CA ARG A 586 34.89 0.55 25.14
C ARG A 586 33.99 1.25 26.16
N ARG A 587 33.25 0.50 26.96
CA ARG A 587 32.44 1.04 28.06
C ARG A 587 33.33 1.89 28.97
N GLN A 588 32.92 3.13 29.23
CA GLN A 588 33.60 3.98 30.22
C GLN A 588 33.53 3.30 31.59
N LYS A 589 34.65 3.32 32.32
CA LYS A 589 34.66 2.78 33.69
C LYS A 589 33.69 3.61 34.54
N PRO A 590 32.91 2.98 35.43
CA PRO A 590 32.04 3.71 36.34
C PRO A 590 32.85 4.70 37.17
N ILE A 591 32.28 5.89 37.41
CA ILE A 591 32.84 6.85 38.35
C ILE A 591 32.74 6.21 39.73
N ILE A 592 33.88 5.91 40.34
CA ILE A 592 33.93 5.45 41.73
C ILE A 592 33.62 6.69 42.58
N PRO A 593 32.53 6.68 43.38
CA PRO A 593 32.26 7.79 44.30
C PRO A 593 33.40 7.87 45.32
N TYR A 594 33.93 9.07 45.53
CA TYR A 594 34.96 9.37 46.54
C TYR A 594 34.41 9.28 47.96
#